data_AF-A0A524IJ00-F1
#
_entry.id   AF-A0A524IJ00-F1
#
_cell.length_a   1.000
_cell.length_b   1.000
_cell.length_c   1.000
_cell.angle_alpha   90.00
_cell.angle_beta   90.00
_cell.angle_gamma   90.00
#
_symmetry.space_group_name_H-M   'P 1'
#
loop_
_entity.id
_entity.type
_entity.pdbx_description
1 polymer ?
#
loop_
_entity_poly.entity_id
_entity_poly.type
_entity_poly.pdbx_seq_one_letter_code
_entity_poly.pdbx_strand_id
1 'polypeptide(L)'
;MRLVLAVLFLASLSLPAISVAQEQIDTAYEWIEHGRRVNVFGGHVGRDRGALEFGPGSSSVFGARFRTRVSSPLSLEIGFG
;
A
#
# COMPACT_ATOMS: atom_id res chain seq x y z
N MET A 1 -36.44 -6.20 1.01
CA MET A 1 -35.55 -5.86 2.14
C MET A 1 -34.28 -6.71 2.22
N ARG A 2 -34.34 -8.06 2.18
CA ARG A 2 -33.15 -8.93 2.35
C ARG A 2 -32.06 -8.74 1.27
N LEU A 3 -32.47 -8.54 0.02
CA LEU A 3 -31.55 -8.38 -1.11
C LEU A 3 -30.81 -7.02 -1.05
N VAL A 4 -31.51 -5.97 -0.63
CA VAL A 4 -30.93 -4.65 -0.39
C VAL A 4 -29.87 -4.71 0.72
N LEU A 5 -30.16 -5.46 1.81
CA LEU A 5 -29.22 -5.65 2.90
C LEU A 5 -27.97 -6.42 2.46
N ALA A 6 -28.14 -7.46 1.64
CA ALA A 6 -27.02 -8.25 1.11
C ALA A 6 -26.14 -7.44 0.17
N VAL A 7 -26.73 -6.59 -0.68
CA VAL A 7 -25.99 -5.69 -1.58
C VAL A 7 -25.22 -4.63 -0.79
N LEU A 8 -25.84 -4.04 0.24
CA LEU A 8 -25.17 -3.10 1.15
C LEU A 8 -24.01 -3.76 1.92
N PHE A 9 -24.20 -5.00 2.37
CA PHE A 9 -23.17 -5.76 3.05
C PHE A 9 -21.99 -6.06 2.10
N LEU A 10 -22.27 -6.52 0.89
CA LEU A 10 -21.23 -6.81 -0.10
C LEU A 10 -20.50 -5.53 -0.56
N ALA A 11 -21.21 -4.41 -0.69
CA ALA A 11 -20.63 -3.10 -0.97
C ALA A 11 -19.72 -2.63 0.18
N SER A 12 -20.07 -2.93 1.44
CA SER A 12 -19.24 -2.56 2.60
C SER A 12 -17.90 -3.31 2.65
N LEU A 13 -17.84 -4.55 2.12
CA LEU A 13 -16.58 -5.29 1.96
C LEU A 13 -15.67 -4.71 0.87
N SER A 14 -16.24 -3.94 -0.07
CA SER A 14 -15.48 -3.33 -1.17
C SER A 14 -14.88 -1.97 -0.83
N LEU A 15 -15.14 -1.43 0.37
CA LEU A 15 -14.40 -0.26 0.82
C LEU A 15 -12.92 -0.66 0.90
N PRO A 16 -12.02 0.07 0.23
CA PRO A 16 -10.60 -0.14 0.43
C PRO A 16 -10.38 0.03 1.93
N ALA A 17 -9.85 -1.01 2.58
CA ALA A 17 -9.22 -0.83 3.87
C ALA A 17 -8.12 0.19 3.60
N ILE A 18 -8.41 1.46 3.86
CA ILE A 18 -7.42 2.51 3.97
C ILE A 18 -6.62 2.04 5.17
N SER A 19 -5.59 1.24 4.88
CA SER A 19 -4.56 0.92 5.83
C SER A 19 -4.04 2.30 6.20
N VAL A 20 -4.47 2.79 7.35
CA VAL A 20 -3.94 4.01 7.93
C VAL A 20 -2.48 3.68 8.07
N ALA A 21 -1.68 4.09 7.10
CA ALA A 21 -0.25 4.01 7.16
C ALA A 21 0.07 4.88 8.37
N GLN A 22 0.25 4.24 9.53
CA GLN A 22 0.62 4.94 10.75
C GLN A 22 1.82 5.79 10.37
N GLU A 23 1.64 7.10 10.45
CA GLU A 23 2.67 8.07 10.13
C GLU A 23 3.84 7.80 11.08
N GLN A 24 4.90 7.20 10.55
CA GLN A 24 6.03 6.75 11.34
C GLN A 24 6.91 7.97 11.63
N ILE A 25 6.90 8.40 12.89
CA ILE A 25 7.89 9.33 13.41
C ILE A 25 9.16 8.51 13.64
N ASP A 26 10.21 8.78 12.86
CA ASP A 26 11.53 8.19 13.08
C ASP A 26 12.05 8.69 14.43
N THR A 27 12.00 7.83 15.45
CA THR A 27 12.48 8.11 16.79
C THR A 27 13.63 7.19 17.14
N ALA A 28 14.62 7.73 17.85
CA ALA A 28 15.78 6.99 18.32
C ALA A 28 15.45 5.85 19.30
N TYR A 29 14.16 5.66 19.66
CA TYR A 29 13.67 4.60 20.54
C TYR A 29 12.98 3.44 19.79
N GLU A 30 12.96 3.40 18.45
CA GLU A 30 12.32 2.30 17.72
C GLU A 30 12.98 0.92 17.92
N TRP A 31 14.14 0.88 18.59
CA TRP A 31 14.89 -0.34 18.91
C TRP A 31 14.18 -1.26 19.93
N ILE A 32 13.20 -0.75 20.67
CA ILE A 32 12.42 -1.53 21.65
C ILE A 32 11.23 -2.25 21.00
N GLU A 33 10.74 -1.74 19.86
CA GLU A 33 9.50 -2.21 19.26
C GLU A 33 9.71 -3.39 18.30
N HIS A 34 9.02 -4.49 18.61
CA HIS A 34 8.86 -5.64 17.72
C HIS A 34 7.58 -5.45 16.91
N GLY A 35 7.63 -5.63 15.59
CA GLY A 35 6.49 -5.28 14.74
C GLY A 35 6.45 -5.98 13.39
N ARG A 36 5.23 -6.16 12.89
CA ARG A 36 4.92 -6.63 11.55
C ARG A 36 4.09 -5.56 10.85
N ARG A 37 4.41 -5.25 9.61
CA ARG A 37 3.75 -4.21 8.82
C ARG A 37 3.47 -4.71 7.42
N VAL A 38 2.25 -4.44 6.97
CA VAL A 38 1.80 -4.71 5.60
C VAL A 38 1.38 -3.37 5.02
N ASN A 39 1.98 -2.99 3.89
CA ASN A 39 1.61 -1.80 3.15
C ASN A 39 1.23 -2.22 1.73
N VAL A 40 0.20 -1.59 1.18
CA VAL A 40 -0.15 -1.68 -0.24
C VAL A 40 0.04 -0.30 -0.86
N PHE A 41 0.66 -0.24 -2.02
CA PHE A 41 0.87 1.00 -2.74
C PHE A 41 0.38 0.86 -4.19
N GLY A 42 -0.17 1.93 -4.71
CA GLY A 42 -0.64 2.03 -6.08
C GLY A 42 -0.39 3.44 -6.59
N GLY A 43 0.16 3.54 -7.79
CA GLY A 43 0.47 4.81 -8.43
C GLY A 43 0.19 4.73 -9.91
N HIS A 44 -0.40 5.79 -10.44
CA HIS A 44 -0.55 5.95 -11.88
C HIS A 44 0.41 7.04 -12.36
N VAL A 45 1.30 6.68 -13.27
CA VAL A 45 2.17 7.63 -13.96
C VAL A 45 1.47 8.00 -15.26
N GLY A 46 0.67 9.06 -15.20
CA GLY A 46 0.15 9.73 -16.39
C GLY A 46 1.23 10.64 -16.98
N ARG A 47 1.58 10.44 -18.25
CA ARG A 47 2.43 11.39 -18.99
C ARG A 47 1.65 12.01 -20.12
N ASP A 48 1.60 13.33 -20.10
CA ASP A 48 1.09 14.14 -21.20
C ASP A 48 2.19 14.24 -22.26
N ARG A 49 2.05 13.49 -23.36
CA ARG A 49 3.14 13.31 -24.34
C ARG A 49 3.34 14.51 -25.28
N GLY A 50 2.46 15.53 -25.21
CA GLY A 50 2.52 16.65 -26.13
C GLY A 50 2.63 16.18 -27.59
N ALA A 51 3.40 16.89 -28.42
CA ALA A 51 3.60 16.56 -29.83
C ALA A 51 4.79 15.61 -30.11
N LEU A 52 5.50 15.11 -29.08
CA LEU A 52 6.62 14.19 -29.25
C LEU A 52 6.22 12.76 -28.87
N GLU A 53 6.20 11.86 -29.86
CA GLU A 53 5.77 10.47 -29.68
C GLU A 53 6.84 9.58 -28.99
N PHE A 54 8.03 10.12 -28.70
CA PHE A 54 9.14 9.36 -28.14
C PHE A 54 9.19 9.47 -26.61
N GLY A 55 8.78 8.42 -25.90
CA GLY A 55 8.98 8.29 -24.46
C GLY A 55 8.20 7.12 -23.83
N PRO A 56 8.55 6.72 -22.59
CA PRO A 56 7.80 5.72 -21.84
C PRO A 56 6.32 6.10 -21.74
N GLY A 57 5.44 5.16 -22.10
CA GLY A 57 3.99 5.35 -22.03
C GLY A 57 3.46 5.53 -20.60
N SER A 58 2.17 5.86 -20.48
CA SER A 58 1.50 5.84 -19.19
C SER A 58 1.54 4.43 -18.62
N SER A 59 1.84 4.32 -17.34
CA SER A 59 1.93 3.05 -16.65
C SER A 59 1.30 3.15 -15.28
N SER A 60 0.64 2.07 -14.88
CA SER A 60 0.13 1.93 -13.52
C SER A 60 1.02 0.92 -12.81
N VAL A 61 1.45 1.28 -11.60
CA VAL A 61 2.28 0.43 -10.75
C VAL A 61 1.50 0.15 -9.49
N PHE A 62 1.40 -1.12 -9.13
CA PHE A 62 0.77 -1.57 -7.91
C PHE A 62 1.69 -2.55 -7.22
N GLY A 63 1.73 -2.51 -5.89
CA GLY A 63 2.54 -3.43 -5.14
C GLY A 63 2.15 -3.53 -3.68
N ALA A 64 2.70 -4.52 -3.03
CA ALA A 64 2.58 -4.74 -1.60
C ALA A 64 3.98 -4.85 -1.00
N ARG A 65 4.15 -4.29 0.19
CA ARG A 65 5.38 -4.37 0.97
C ARG A 65 5.06 -4.92 2.34
N PHE A 66 5.64 -6.07 2.65
CA PHE A 66 5.63 -6.65 3.98
C PHE A 66 6.98 -6.40 4.66
N ARG A 67 6.95 -5.91 5.89
CA ARG A 67 8.15 -5.76 6.72
C ARG A 67 7.90 -6.43 8.08
N THR A 68 8.79 -7.31 8.48
CA THR A 68 8.80 -7.90 9.83
C THR A 68 10.13 -7.59 10.51
N ARG A 69 10.07 -7.07 11.74
CA ARG A 69 11.25 -6.84 12.57
C ARG A 69 11.31 -7.90 13.64
N VAL A 70 12.42 -8.65 13.66
CA VAL A 70 12.59 -9.81 14.56
C VAL A 70 13.38 -9.39 15.81
N SER A 71 14.42 -8.57 15.66
CA SER A 71 15.22 -8.02 16.76
C SER A 71 16.14 -6.90 16.21
N SER A 72 16.70 -6.05 17.06
CA SER A 72 17.66 -5.01 16.61
C SER A 72 18.98 -5.68 16.17
N PRO A 73 19.53 -5.49 14.94
CA PRO A 73 19.14 -4.66 13.78
C PRO A 73 18.49 -5.45 12.62
N LEU A 74 18.04 -6.68 12.87
CA LEU A 74 17.54 -7.59 11.85
C LEU A 74 16.07 -7.29 11.49
N SER A 75 15.89 -6.76 10.28
CA SER A 75 14.58 -6.61 9.65
C SER A 75 14.54 -7.35 8.33
N LEU A 76 13.39 -7.96 8.04
CA LEU A 76 13.11 -8.61 6.76
C LEU A 76 12.04 -7.78 6.05
N GLU A 77 12.35 -7.36 4.83
CA GLU A 77 11.43 -6.67 3.94
C GLU A 77 11.22 -7.48 2.67
N ILE A 78 9.97 -7.66 2.29
CA ILE A 78 9.56 -8.37 1.09
C ILE A 78 8.60 -7.47 0.32
N GLY A 79 8.95 -7.15 -0.92
CA GLY A 79 8.13 -6.38 -1.84
C GLY A 79 7.64 -7.24 -3.00
N PHE A 80 6.41 -7.01 -3.43
CA PHE A 80 5.79 -7.59 -4.61
C PHE A 80 5.19 -6.46 -5.45
N GLY A 81 5.46 -6.41 -6.76
CA GLY A 81 4.98 -5.37 -7.66
C GLY A 81 5.69 -5.41 -9.00
#